data_AF-A0A9D4DDH8-F1
#
_entry.id   AF-A0A9D4DDH8-F1
#
_cell.length_a   1.000
_cell.length_b   1.000
_cell.length_c   1.000
_cell.angle_alpha   90.00
_cell.angle_beta   90.00
_cell.angle_gamma   90.00
#
_symmetry.space_group_name_H-M   'P 1'
#
loop_
_entity.id
_entity.type
_entity.pdbx_description
1 polymer ?
#
loop_
_entity_poly.entity_id
_entity_poly.type
_entity_poly.pdbx_seq_one_letter_code
_entity_poly.pdbx_strand_id
1 'polypeptide(L)'
;MEKSDVNLDDKTILAISTAVKDSIKSSLSKQWQSMIESIVTGVEDGLSNRRASLENDNKVLLNENRMLRDRVTALENRRDASEQYMRQSNVCFFGIPESVDTNENTYNTVIKLCKALSSDVSIHDIDRSHKTRKLGGR
;
A
#
# COMPACT_ATOMS: atom_id res chain seq x y z
N MET A 1 -27.59 72.54 41.68
CA MET A 1 -26.32 71.99 41.17
C MET A 1 -26.12 72.54 39.78
N GLU A 2 -25.27 73.56 39.65
CA GLU A 2 -24.86 74.13 38.36
C GLU A 2 -24.23 73.04 37.50
N LYS A 3 -24.71 72.91 36.27
CA LYS A 3 -23.93 72.26 35.20
C LYS A 3 -22.81 73.25 34.87
N SER A 4 -21.59 72.92 35.27
CA SER A 4 -20.40 73.61 34.78
C SER A 4 -20.24 73.25 33.30
N ASP A 5 -20.60 74.16 32.40
CA ASP A 5 -20.33 74.01 30.98
C ASP A 5 -18.80 74.00 30.78
N VAL A 6 -18.28 72.86 30.35
CA VAL A 6 -16.86 72.69 30.06
C VAL A 6 -16.56 73.43 28.76
N ASN A 7 -16.02 74.63 28.86
CA ASN A 7 -15.54 75.38 27.70
C ASN A 7 -14.16 74.82 27.30
N LEU A 8 -14.15 73.81 26.44
CA LEU A 8 -12.93 73.25 25.86
C LEU A 8 -12.47 74.18 24.73
N ASP A 9 -11.24 74.69 24.81
CA ASP A 9 -10.65 75.41 23.69
C ASP A 9 -10.32 74.45 22.52
N ASP A 10 -10.26 74.99 21.30
CA ASP A 10 -10.00 74.22 20.08
C ASP A 10 -8.66 73.47 20.14
N LYS A 11 -7.68 74.00 20.89
CA LYS A 11 -6.35 73.39 21.04
C LYS A 11 -6.42 72.11 21.88
N THR A 12 -7.24 72.11 22.92
CA THR A 12 -7.49 70.97 23.80
C THR A 12 -8.28 69.90 23.07
N ILE A 13 -9.29 70.31 22.28
CA ILE A 13 -10.05 69.40 21.41
C ILE A 13 -9.13 68.74 20.37
N LEU A 14 -8.24 69.52 19.74
CA LEU A 14 -7.27 68.99 18.77
C LEU A 14 -6.30 68.00 19.43
N ALA A 15 -5.74 68.32 20.60
CA ALA A 15 -4.82 67.43 21.31
C ALA A 15 -5.47 66.10 21.71
N ILE A 16 -6.71 66.15 22.20
CA ILE A 16 -7.51 64.95 22.52
C ILE A 16 -7.77 64.14 21.25
N SER A 17 -8.17 64.79 20.16
CA SER A 17 -8.42 64.13 18.87
C SER A 17 -7.18 63.40 18.34
N THR A 18 -6.00 64.04 18.40
CA THR A 18 -4.73 63.41 18.00
C THR A 18 -4.39 62.22 18.90
N ALA A 19 -4.50 62.37 20.22
CA ALA A 19 -4.20 61.29 21.16
C ALA A 19 -5.14 60.08 20.98
N VAL A 20 -6.43 60.33 20.75
CA VAL A 20 -7.42 59.28 20.47
C VAL A 20 -7.10 58.58 19.15
N LYS A 21 -6.78 59.33 18.09
CA LYS A 21 -6.37 58.78 16.79
C LYS A 21 -5.15 57.87 16.91
N ASP A 22 -4.12 58.31 17.63
CA ASP A 22 -2.89 57.55 17.81
C ASP A 22 -3.11 56.31 18.69
N SER A 23 -3.93 56.43 19.73
CA SER A 23 -4.31 55.30 20.59
C SER A 23 -5.10 54.23 19.81
N ILE A 24 -6.08 54.62 19.00
CA ILE A 24 -6.85 53.70 18.16
C ILE A 24 -5.92 53.01 17.15
N LYS A 25 -5.06 53.78 16.48
CA LYS A 25 -4.09 53.23 15.52
C LYS A 25 -3.18 52.21 16.19
N SER A 26 -2.60 52.54 17.34
CA SER A 26 -1.70 51.65 18.07
C SER A 26 -2.41 50.38 18.55
N SER A 27 -3.62 50.52 19.11
CA SER A 27 -4.40 49.40 19.62
C SER A 27 -4.78 48.42 18.51
N LEU A 28 -5.31 48.94 17.40
CA LEU A 28 -5.67 48.12 16.24
C LEU A 28 -4.44 47.42 15.67
N SER A 29 -3.31 48.11 15.48
CA SER A 29 -2.09 47.48 14.97
C SER A 29 -1.61 46.33 15.85
N LYS A 30 -1.64 46.48 17.18
CA LYS A 30 -1.25 45.41 18.11
C LYS A 30 -2.20 44.23 18.06
N GLN A 31 -3.51 44.49 18.03
CA GLN A 31 -4.52 43.43 17.93
C GLN A 31 -4.36 42.65 16.62
N TRP A 32 -4.20 43.34 15.49
CA TRP A 32 -3.96 42.71 14.19
C TRP A 32 -2.70 41.86 14.18
N GLN A 33 -1.60 42.35 14.74
CA GLN A 33 -0.35 41.58 14.85
C GLN A 33 -0.54 40.30 15.67
N SER A 34 -1.16 40.41 16.84
CA SER A 34 -1.40 39.25 17.72
C SER A 34 -2.32 38.21 17.07
N MET A 35 -3.35 38.64 16.35
CA MET A 35 -4.23 37.73 15.62
C MET A 35 -3.48 37.00 14.50
N ILE A 36 -2.67 37.72 13.72
CA ILE A 36 -1.87 37.12 12.65
C ILE A 36 -0.88 36.10 13.23
N GLU A 37 -0.17 36.46 14.29
CA GLU A 37 0.77 35.55 14.96
C GLU A 37 0.06 34.28 15.43
N SER A 38 -1.08 34.41 16.11
CA SER A 38 -1.85 33.23 16.57
C SER A 38 -2.31 32.34 15.42
N ILE A 39 -2.74 32.92 14.29
CA ILE A 39 -3.15 32.16 13.11
C ILE A 39 -1.95 31.45 12.49
N VAL A 40 -0.84 32.16 12.31
CA VAL A 40 0.39 31.62 11.70
C VAL A 40 0.90 30.45 12.54
N THR A 41 1.06 30.63 13.86
CA THR A 41 1.51 29.56 14.75
C THR A 41 0.56 28.37 14.72
N GLY A 42 -0.76 28.60 14.76
CA GLY A 42 -1.73 27.50 14.69
C GLY A 42 -1.65 26.70 13.38
N VAL A 43 -1.43 27.38 12.25
CA VAL A 43 -1.24 26.72 10.95
C VAL A 43 0.10 25.97 10.90
N GLU A 44 1.18 26.57 11.39
CA GLU A 44 2.51 25.94 11.43
C GLU A 44 2.51 24.68 12.28
N ASP A 45 1.93 24.74 13.48
CA ASP A 45 1.79 23.59 14.38
C ASP A 45 0.92 22.50 13.74
N GLY A 46 -0.20 22.87 13.13
CA GLY A 46 -1.09 21.94 12.44
C GLY A 46 -0.39 21.22 11.28
N LEU A 47 0.38 21.95 10.46
CA LEU A 47 1.15 21.38 9.36
C LEU A 47 2.30 20.50 9.86
N SER A 48 3.01 20.93 10.90
CA SER A 48 4.10 20.18 11.52
C SER A 48 3.60 18.84 12.07
N ASN A 49 2.51 18.84 12.82
CA ASN A 49 1.89 17.63 13.37
C ASN A 49 1.41 16.68 12.26
N ARG A 50 0.77 17.21 11.23
CA ARG A 50 0.30 16.40 10.11
C ARG A 50 1.45 15.81 9.29
N ARG A 51 2.53 16.56 9.12
CA ARG A 51 3.77 16.06 8.50
C ARG A 51 4.38 14.92 9.32
N ALA A 52 4.50 15.10 10.64
CA ALA A 52 5.05 14.06 11.51
C ALA A 52 4.22 12.77 11.48
N SER A 53 2.88 12.89 11.48
CA SER A 53 1.97 11.75 11.33
C SER A 53 2.19 11.03 9.99
N LEU A 54 2.23 11.77 8.88
CA LEU A 54 2.44 11.20 7.54
C LEU A 54 3.82 10.53 7.41
N GLU A 55 4.86 11.10 8.01
CA GLU A 55 6.19 10.49 8.04
C GLU A 55 6.21 9.19 8.84
N ASN A 56 5.47 9.13 9.95
CA ASN A 56 5.32 7.91 10.73
C ASN A 56 4.57 6.81 9.97
N ASP A 57 3.42 7.15 9.38
CA ASP A 57 2.59 6.20 8.64
C ASP A 57 3.35 5.62 7.43
N ASN A 58 4.09 6.47 6.72
CA ASN A 58 4.94 6.01 5.62
C ASN A 58 6.01 5.02 6.09
N LYS A 59 6.65 5.25 7.25
CA LYS A 59 7.65 4.31 7.80
C LYS A 59 7.01 2.96 8.13
N VAL A 60 5.83 2.96 8.74
CA VAL A 60 5.09 1.72 9.07
C VAL A 60 4.75 0.97 7.78
N LEU A 61 4.18 1.65 6.79
CA LEU A 61 3.79 1.05 5.52
C LEU A 61 4.98 0.48 4.75
N LEU A 62 6.11 1.19 4.72
CA LEU A 62 7.33 0.70 4.07
C LEU A 62 7.85 -0.58 4.74
N ASN A 63 7.83 -0.62 6.07
CA ASN A 63 8.25 -1.81 6.82
C ASN A 63 7.31 -3.00 6.57
N GLU A 64 6.00 -2.78 6.62
CA GLU A 64 5.01 -3.83 6.33
C GLU A 64 5.13 -4.34 4.90
N ASN A 65 5.27 -3.44 3.92
CA ASN A 65 5.45 -3.82 2.53
C ASN A 65 6.69 -4.70 2.33
N ARG A 66 7.80 -4.35 3.00
CA ARG A 66 9.02 -5.16 2.98
C ARG A 66 8.77 -6.55 3.57
N MET A 67 8.18 -6.64 4.76
CA MET A 67 7.89 -7.94 5.40
C MET A 67 6.97 -8.82 4.54
N LEU A 68 5.97 -8.22 3.91
CA LEU A 68 5.06 -8.93 3.02
C LEU A 68 5.77 -9.44 1.76
N ARG A 69 6.64 -8.62 1.14
CA ARG A 69 7.46 -9.05 -0.01
C ARG A 69 8.36 -10.21 0.35
N ASP A 70 9.08 -10.10 1.47
CA ASP A 70 9.98 -11.17 1.93
C ASP A 70 9.19 -12.47 2.18
N ARG A 71 8.00 -12.38 2.76
CA ARG A 71 7.11 -13.52 2.99
C ARG A 71 6.58 -14.12 1.69
N VAL A 72 6.19 -13.29 0.72
CA VAL A 72 5.74 -13.76 -0.60
C VAL A 72 6.88 -14.52 -1.29
N THR A 73 8.07 -13.94 -1.35
CA THR A 73 9.25 -14.60 -1.94
C THR A 73 9.59 -15.92 -1.24
N ALA A 74 9.53 -15.96 0.10
CA ALA A 74 9.75 -17.19 0.83
C ALA A 74 8.69 -18.27 0.52
N LEU A 75 7.43 -17.88 0.36
CA LEU A 75 6.34 -18.79 0.01
C LEU A 75 6.46 -19.28 -1.44
N GLU A 76 6.84 -18.42 -2.37
CA GLU A 76 7.10 -18.79 -3.78
C GLU A 76 8.24 -19.81 -3.85
N ASN A 77 9.37 -19.54 -3.20
CA ASN A 77 10.50 -20.48 -3.16
C ASN A 77 10.11 -21.83 -2.55
N ARG A 78 9.30 -21.84 -1.49
CA ARG A 78 8.79 -23.09 -0.88
C ARG A 78 7.85 -23.83 -1.80
N ARG A 79 6.98 -23.12 -2.51
CA ARG A 79 6.07 -23.70 -3.50
C ARG A 79 6.87 -24.34 -4.62
N ASP A 80 7.84 -23.63 -5.18
CA ASP A 80 8.69 -24.14 -6.28
C ASP A 80 9.48 -25.37 -5.84
N ALA A 81 10.06 -25.35 -4.64
CA ALA A 81 10.75 -26.51 -4.08
C ALA A 81 9.80 -27.70 -3.90
N SER A 82 8.58 -27.46 -3.42
CA SER A 82 7.56 -28.51 -3.28
C SER A 82 7.11 -29.06 -4.63
N GLU A 83 6.91 -28.21 -5.63
CA GLU A 83 6.56 -28.63 -6.98
C GLU A 83 7.69 -29.44 -7.61
N GLN A 84 8.95 -29.02 -7.44
CA GLN A 84 10.12 -29.76 -7.91
C GLN A 84 10.24 -31.13 -7.22
N TYR A 85 10.04 -31.19 -5.90
CA TYR A 85 10.04 -32.44 -5.16
C TYR A 85 8.96 -33.39 -5.68
N MET A 86 7.73 -32.90 -5.90
CA MET A 86 6.65 -33.70 -6.47
C MET A 86 6.93 -34.14 -7.92
N ARG A 87 7.68 -33.37 -8.71
CA ARG A 87 8.04 -33.75 -10.09
C ARG A 87 9.05 -34.91 -10.14
N GLN A 88 9.85 -35.14 -9.10
CA GLN A 88 10.86 -36.21 -9.12
C GLN A 88 10.24 -37.60 -9.27
N SER A 89 9.01 -37.80 -8.77
CA SER A 89 8.27 -39.06 -8.89
C SER A 89 7.37 -39.13 -10.12
N ASN A 90 7.32 -38.09 -10.94
CA ASN A 90 6.38 -37.98 -12.06
C ASN A 90 7.13 -37.94 -13.39
N VAL A 91 6.61 -38.68 -14.37
CA VAL A 91 7.12 -38.66 -15.76
C VAL A 91 6.00 -38.21 -16.69
N CYS A 92 6.29 -37.22 -17.53
CA CYS A 92 5.36 -36.74 -18.56
C CYS A 92 5.79 -37.23 -19.93
N PHE A 93 4.89 -37.92 -20.63
CA PHE A 93 5.09 -38.35 -22.01
C PHE A 93 4.39 -37.39 -22.97
N PHE A 94 5.11 -36.90 -23.96
CA PHE A 94 4.59 -36.00 -24.99
C PHE A 94 4.57 -36.68 -26.35
N GLY A 95 3.67 -36.24 -27.24
CA GLY A 95 3.58 -36.76 -28.61
C GLY A 95 2.93 -38.14 -28.75
N ILE A 96 2.29 -38.66 -27.69
CA ILE A 96 1.45 -39.85 -27.77
C ILE A 96 0.17 -39.47 -28.54
N PRO A 97 -0.14 -40.13 -29.68
CA PRO A 97 -1.37 -39.87 -30.42
C PRO A 97 -2.61 -40.07 -29.53
N GLU A 98 -3.54 -39.12 -29.57
CA GLU A 98 -4.80 -39.25 -28.84
C GLU A 98 -5.64 -40.37 -29.46
N SER A 99 -6.04 -41.37 -28.66
CA SER A 99 -7.03 -42.34 -29.13
C SER A 99 -8.39 -41.66 -29.32
N VAL A 100 -9.10 -42.04 -30.38
CA VAL A 100 -10.48 -41.58 -30.64
C VAL A 100 -11.45 -42.14 -29.60
N ASP A 101 -11.12 -43.27 -28.99
CA ASP A 101 -11.93 -43.93 -27.97
C ASP A 101 -11.87 -43.19 -26.62
N THR A 102 -13.03 -42.95 -26.03
CA THR A 102 -13.21 -42.29 -24.72
C THR A 102 -12.72 -43.11 -23.53
N ASN A 103 -12.29 -44.36 -23.74
CA ASN A 103 -11.91 -45.31 -22.69
C ASN A 103 -10.44 -45.75 -22.77
N GLU A 104 -9.54 -44.85 -23.16
CA GLU A 104 -8.11 -45.15 -23.26
C GLU A 104 -7.53 -45.56 -21.90
N ASN A 105 -6.92 -46.74 -21.84
CA ASN A 105 -6.19 -47.17 -20.65
C ASN A 105 -4.76 -46.61 -20.68
N THR A 106 -4.57 -45.51 -19.97
CA THR A 106 -3.29 -44.79 -19.85
C THR A 106 -2.18 -45.63 -19.21
N TYR A 107 -2.49 -46.57 -18.32
CA TYR A 107 -1.48 -47.47 -17.73
C TYR A 107 -0.90 -48.42 -18.78
N ASN A 108 -1.76 -49.01 -19.62
CA ASN A 108 -1.32 -49.90 -20.69
C ASN A 108 -0.44 -49.17 -21.71
N THR A 109 -0.80 -47.93 -22.06
CA THR A 109 0.01 -47.09 -22.96
C THR A 109 1.39 -46.84 -22.37
N VAL A 110 1.49 -46.48 -21.09
CA VAL A 110 2.77 -46.26 -20.40
C VAL A 110 3.62 -47.53 -20.36
N ILE A 111 3.04 -48.69 -19.96
CA ILE A 111 3.77 -49.96 -19.90
C ILE A 111 4.32 -50.36 -21.28
N LYS A 112 3.53 -50.20 -22.35
CA LYS A 112 3.99 -50.46 -23.72
C LYS A 112 5.16 -49.57 -24.11
N LEU A 113 5.11 -48.29 -23.73
CA LEU A 113 6.16 -47.32 -24.02
C LEU A 113 7.45 -47.63 -23.24
N CYS A 114 7.35 -47.96 -21.95
CA CYS A 114 8.49 -48.39 -21.13
C CYS A 114 9.15 -49.65 -21.70
N LYS A 115 8.36 -50.64 -22.12
CA LYS A 115 8.87 -51.86 -22.79
C LYS A 115 9.61 -51.55 -24.09
N ALA A 116 9.09 -50.63 -24.90
CA ALA A 116 9.77 -50.20 -26.12
C ALA A 116 11.13 -49.52 -25.84
N LEU A 117 11.27 -48.88 -24.68
CA LEU A 117 12.52 -48.28 -24.19
C LEU A 117 13.40 -49.26 -23.39
N SER A 118 13.06 -50.56 -23.38
CA SER A 118 13.75 -51.60 -22.60
C SER A 118 13.78 -51.34 -21.09
N SER A 119 12.76 -50.64 -20.56
CA SER A 119 12.56 -50.43 -19.13
C SER A 119 11.51 -51.40 -18.60
N ASP A 120 11.84 -52.12 -17.52
CA ASP A 120 10.95 -53.08 -16.87
C ASP A 120 10.11 -52.36 -15.80
N VAL A 121 8.91 -51.92 -16.21
CA VAL A 121 7.95 -51.23 -15.34
C VAL A 121 6.65 -52.03 -15.32
N SER A 122 6.22 -52.41 -14.12
CA SER A 122 4.95 -53.08 -13.87
C SER A 122 3.86 -52.07 -13.51
N ILE A 123 2.60 -52.51 -13.48
CA ILE A 123 1.49 -51.64 -13.10
C ILE A 123 1.53 -51.24 -11.62
N HIS A 124 2.17 -52.04 -10.77
CA HIS A 124 2.31 -51.77 -9.34
C HIS A 124 3.35 -50.68 -9.04
N ASP A 125 4.23 -50.40 -10.00
CA ASP A 125 5.21 -49.31 -9.92
C ASP A 125 4.59 -47.95 -10.28
N ILE A 126 3.34 -47.93 -10.78
CA ILE A 126 2.63 -46.73 -11.21
C ILE A 126 1.50 -46.44 -10.21
N ASP A 127 1.68 -45.40 -9.39
CA ASP A 127 0.63 -44.95 -8.47
C ASP A 127 -0.58 -44.37 -9.23
N ARG A 128 -0.33 -43.45 -10.18
CA ARG A 128 -1.37 -42.87 -11.02
C ARG A 128 -0.91 -42.58 -12.44
N SER A 129 -1.78 -42.87 -13.41
CA SER A 129 -1.58 -42.52 -14.82
C SER A 129 -2.82 -41.84 -15.39
N HIS A 130 -2.66 -40.65 -15.97
CA HIS A 130 -3.76 -39.88 -16.55
C HIS A 130 -3.26 -38.96 -17.67
N LYS A 131 -4.17 -38.56 -18.56
CA LYS A 131 -3.88 -37.52 -19.55
C LYS A 131 -3.92 -36.14 -18.88
N THR A 132 -2.90 -35.32 -19.15
CA THR A 132 -2.91 -33.92 -18.76
C THR A 132 -3.75 -33.09 -19.75
N ARG A 133 -4.44 -32.06 -19.27
CA ARG A 133 -5.24 -31.16 -20.11
C ARG A 133 -4.35 -30.52 -21.19
N LYS A 134 -4.89 -30.36 -22.41
CA LYS A 134 -4.21 -29.69 -23.53
C LYS A 134 -3.77 -28.28 -23.12
N LEU A 135 -2.45 -28.04 -23.16
CA LEU A 135 -1.85 -26.72 -22.99
C LEU A 135 -2.16 -25.90 -24.26
N GLY A 136 -3.12 -24.98 -24.19
CA GLY A 136 -3.49 -24.12 -25.33
C GLY A 136 -4.97 -23.77 -25.48
N GLY A 137 -5.86 -24.21 -24.58
CA GLY A 137 -7.25 -23.74 -24.55
C GLY A 137 -7.42 -22.48 -23.71
N ARG A 138 -6.97 -21.33 -24.22
CA ARG A 138 -7.47 -20.00 -23.85
C ARG A 138 -7.95 -19.32 -25.12
#